data_AF-E6N5U2-F1
#
_entry.id   AF-E6N5U2-F1
#
_cell.length_a   1.000
_cell.length_b   1.000
_cell.length_c   1.000
_cell.angle_alpha   90.00
_cell.angle_beta   90.00
_cell.angle_gamma   90.00
#
_symmetry.space_group_name_H-M   'P 1'
#
loop_
_entity.id
_entity.type
_entity.pdbx_description
1 polymer ?
#
loop_
_entity_poly.entity_id
_entity_poly.type
_entity_poly.pdbx_seq_one_letter_code
_entity_poly.pdbx_strand_id
1 'polypeptide(L)'
;MFLDPESGLPTEAAKKLKALESENQLLREENSMLRARIELLESVVQKTVDGALVANVKITPTRIEAQQPYTLTIGSTENPAAEIVTANITIPSTSSDKTDITEIDEQELASLQLPKPKKYRRGGRWEIGFLAEEMAPELRASDGGLDFKALVVCLAVKLMSLERVVLGRGGVDELASKNRG
;
A
#
# COMPACT_ATOMS: atom_id res chain seq x y z
N MET A 1 -65.70 7.18 -34.32
CA MET A 1 -64.58 6.83 -33.40
C MET A 1 -63.71 5.85 -34.15
N PHE A 2 -62.48 6.23 -34.53
CA PHE A 2 -61.59 5.31 -35.23
C PHE A 2 -60.94 4.38 -34.19
N LEU A 3 -61.17 3.09 -34.37
CA LEU A 3 -60.59 2.03 -33.54
C LEU A 3 -59.39 1.46 -34.27
N ASP A 4 -58.32 1.18 -33.52
CA ASP A 4 -57.17 0.43 -34.02
C ASP A 4 -57.58 -1.05 -34.23
N PRO A 5 -57.41 -1.60 -35.43
CA PRO A 5 -57.92 -2.93 -35.77
C PRO A 5 -57.19 -4.09 -35.07
N GLU A 6 -56.00 -3.85 -34.53
CA GLU A 6 -55.24 -4.85 -33.78
C GLU A 6 -55.64 -4.92 -32.30
N SER A 7 -55.85 -3.77 -31.67
CA SER A 7 -56.10 -3.68 -30.22
C SER A 7 -57.57 -3.48 -29.84
N GLY A 8 -58.43 -3.07 -30.79
CA GLY A 8 -59.83 -2.72 -30.53
C GLY A 8 -60.01 -1.42 -29.73
N LEU A 9 -58.92 -0.71 -29.44
CA LEU A 9 -58.91 0.54 -28.67
C LEU A 9 -59.04 1.77 -29.59
N PRO A 10 -59.47 2.93 -29.07
CA PRO A 10 -59.37 4.19 -29.80
C PRO A 10 -57.94 4.42 -30.26
N THR A 11 -57.73 4.86 -31.50
CA THR A 11 -56.40 4.94 -32.13
C THR A 11 -55.36 5.68 -31.27
N GLU A 12 -55.75 6.75 -30.57
CA GLU A 12 -54.87 7.47 -29.64
C GLU A 12 -54.50 6.67 -28.39
N ALA A 13 -55.44 5.88 -27.84
CA ALA A 13 -55.15 5.00 -26.71
C ALA A 13 -54.23 3.85 -27.13
N ALA A 14 -54.43 3.28 -28.34
CA ALA A 14 -53.56 2.24 -28.90
C ALA A 14 -52.12 2.73 -29.11
N LYS A 15 -51.93 3.96 -29.62
CA LYS A 15 -50.60 4.58 -29.77
C LYS A 15 -49.90 4.79 -28.43
N LYS A 16 -50.61 5.31 -27.43
CA LYS A 16 -50.06 5.50 -26.07
C LYS A 16 -49.67 4.17 -25.44
N LEU A 17 -50.48 3.13 -25.63
CA LEU A 17 -50.17 1.79 -25.13
C LEU A 17 -48.89 1.24 -25.76
N LYS A 18 -48.76 1.29 -27.09
CA LYS A 18 -47.54 0.86 -27.80
C LYS A 18 -46.28 1.65 -27.36
N ALA A 19 -46.42 2.95 -27.12
CA ALA A 19 -45.34 3.78 -26.60
C ALA A 19 -44.93 3.37 -25.18
N LEU A 20 -45.91 3.16 -24.29
CA LEU A 20 -45.68 2.71 -22.92
C LEU A 20 -45.09 1.30 -22.85
N GLU A 21 -45.49 0.40 -23.75
CA GLU A 21 -44.90 -0.94 -23.85
C GLU A 21 -43.43 -0.87 -24.28
N SER A 22 -43.12 -0.02 -25.26
CA SER A 22 -41.75 0.21 -25.72
C SER A 22 -40.87 0.83 -24.62
N GLU A 23 -41.39 1.80 -23.88
CA GLU A 23 -40.71 2.41 -22.73
C GLU A 23 -40.50 1.39 -21.60
N ASN A 24 -41.51 0.58 -21.27
CA ASN A 24 -41.37 -0.49 -20.28
C ASN A 24 -40.34 -1.55 -20.69
N GLN A 25 -40.25 -1.87 -21.98
CA GLN A 25 -39.23 -2.77 -22.50
C GLN A 25 -37.82 -2.21 -22.24
N LEU A 26 -37.59 -0.94 -22.60
CA LEU A 26 -36.31 -0.26 -22.38
C LEU A 26 -35.96 -0.18 -20.90
N LEU A 27 -36.92 0.18 -20.05
CA LEU A 27 -36.73 0.24 -18.60
C LEU A 27 -36.40 -1.14 -18.01
N ARG A 28 -36.96 -2.22 -18.54
CA ARG A 28 -36.63 -3.59 -18.10
C ARG A 28 -35.20 -3.99 -18.50
N GLU A 29 -34.79 -3.64 -19.72
CA GLU A 29 -33.43 -3.89 -20.20
C GLU A 29 -32.42 -3.10 -19.36
N GLU A 30 -32.67 -1.81 -19.12
CA GLU A 30 -31.83 -0.98 -18.25
C GLU A 30 -31.75 -1.53 -16.83
N ASN A 31 -32.87 -1.91 -16.23
CA ASN A 31 -32.89 -2.54 -14.91
C ASN A 31 -32.10 -3.85 -14.86
N SER A 32 -32.18 -4.67 -15.91
CA SER A 32 -31.41 -5.91 -16.00
C SER A 32 -29.90 -5.61 -16.02
N MET A 33 -29.47 -4.62 -16.79
CA MET A 33 -28.06 -4.20 -16.84
C MET A 33 -27.59 -3.63 -15.50
N LEU A 34 -28.40 -2.79 -14.86
CA LEU A 34 -28.08 -2.21 -13.55
C LEU A 34 -27.95 -3.28 -12.47
N ARG A 35 -28.84 -4.28 -12.45
CA ARG A 35 -28.75 -5.40 -11.51
C ARG A 35 -27.47 -6.21 -11.69
N ALA A 36 -27.13 -6.55 -12.94
CA ALA A 36 -25.87 -7.25 -13.23
C ALA A 36 -24.63 -6.43 -12.79
N ARG A 37 -24.67 -5.11 -12.96
CA ARG A 37 -23.59 -4.22 -12.51
C ARG A 37 -23.50 -4.13 -10.98
N ILE A 38 -24.63 -4.09 -10.27
CA ILE A 38 -24.66 -4.10 -8.81
C ILE A 38 -24.07 -5.40 -8.29
N GLU A 39 -24.47 -6.54 -8.85
CA GLU A 39 -23.96 -7.87 -8.46
C GLU A 39 -22.43 -7.95 -8.63
N LEU A 40 -21.91 -7.44 -9.76
CA LEU A 40 -20.47 -7.34 -9.97
C LEU A 40 -19.79 -6.46 -8.91
N LEU A 41 -20.36 -5.31 -8.58
CA LEU A 41 -19.78 -4.40 -7.58
C LEU A 41 -19.82 -5.00 -6.16
N GLU A 42 -20.90 -5.68 -5.81
CA GLU A 42 -21.04 -6.39 -4.52
C GLU A 42 -20.05 -7.57 -4.40
N SER A 43 -19.66 -8.18 -5.53
CA SER A 43 -18.59 -9.20 -5.54
C SER A 43 -17.22 -8.63 -5.16
N VAL A 44 -16.98 -7.34 -5.43
CA VAL A 44 -15.71 -6.65 -5.16
C VAL A 44 -15.73 -5.94 -3.80
N VAL A 45 -16.90 -5.42 -3.40
CA VAL A 45 -17.08 -4.60 -2.20
C VAL A 45 -18.14 -5.24 -1.30
N GLN A 46 -17.71 -5.80 -0.18
CA GLN A 46 -18.60 -6.32 0.85
C GLN A 46 -18.74 -5.29 1.98
N LYS A 47 -19.96 -4.82 2.24
CA LYS A 47 -20.22 -3.94 3.39
C LYS A 47 -20.08 -4.73 4.70
N THR A 48 -19.39 -4.16 5.69
CA THR A 48 -19.29 -4.71 7.05
C THR A 48 -19.96 -3.77 8.06
N VAL A 49 -20.09 -4.22 9.30
CA VAL A 49 -20.68 -3.42 10.40
C VAL A 49 -19.87 -2.13 10.66
N ASP A 50 -18.56 -2.18 10.40
CA ASP A 50 -17.58 -1.15 10.73
C ASP A 50 -16.94 -0.49 9.50
N GLY A 51 -17.39 -0.82 8.27
CA GLY A 51 -16.85 -0.25 7.04
C GLY A 51 -17.14 -1.08 5.79
N ALA A 52 -16.10 -1.30 4.98
CA ALA A 52 -16.17 -2.10 3.77
C ALA A 52 -14.92 -2.97 3.61
N LEU A 53 -15.12 -4.19 3.11
CA LEU A 53 -14.08 -5.05 2.58
C LEU A 53 -14.01 -4.84 1.08
N VAL A 54 -12.85 -4.44 0.60
CA VAL A 54 -12.56 -4.36 -0.84
C VAL A 54 -11.44 -5.35 -1.11
N ALA A 55 -11.79 -6.50 -1.70
CA ALA A 55 -10.90 -7.65 -1.76
C ALA A 55 -10.31 -8.01 -0.38
N ASN A 56 -8.99 -8.05 -0.23
CA ASN A 56 -8.28 -8.41 1.02
C ASN A 56 -8.01 -7.20 1.94
N VAL A 57 -8.61 -6.04 1.66
CA VAL A 57 -8.42 -4.80 2.44
C VAL A 57 -9.68 -4.49 3.23
N LYS A 58 -9.51 -4.25 4.53
CA LYS A 58 -10.54 -3.71 5.41
C LYS A 58 -10.38 -2.20 5.51
N ILE A 59 -11.43 -1.48 5.12
CA ILE A 59 -11.49 -0.02 5.18
C ILE A 59 -12.51 0.36 6.25
N THR A 60 -12.04 1.10 7.25
CA THR A 60 -12.85 1.69 8.33
C THR A 60 -12.68 3.21 8.32
N PRO A 61 -13.51 3.98 9.06
CA PRO A 61 -13.37 5.44 9.11
C PRO A 61 -12.01 5.95 9.59
N THR A 62 -11.25 5.13 10.33
CA THR A 62 -9.98 5.54 10.95
C THR A 62 -8.77 4.78 10.43
N ARG A 63 -8.96 3.67 9.70
CA ARG A 63 -7.88 2.76 9.29
C ARG A 63 -8.17 2.10 7.96
N ILE A 64 -7.09 1.87 7.21
CA ILE A 64 -7.03 0.96 6.06
C ILE A 64 -6.03 -0.13 6.45
N GLU A 65 -6.49 -1.38 6.55
CA GLU A 65 -5.69 -2.50 7.04
C GLU A 65 -5.88 -3.75 6.18
N ALA A 66 -4.85 -4.59 6.12
CA ALA A 66 -4.96 -5.89 5.49
C ALA A 66 -5.84 -6.81 6.34
N GLN A 67 -6.65 -7.66 5.71
CA GLN A 67 -7.45 -8.65 6.43
C GLN A 67 -6.59 -9.69 7.17
N GLN A 68 -5.42 -10.02 6.60
CA GLN A 68 -4.42 -10.89 7.21
C GLN A 68 -3.07 -10.16 7.29
N PRO A 69 -2.35 -10.29 8.41
CA PRO A 69 -1.07 -9.60 8.59
C PRO A 69 -0.04 -10.07 7.56
N TYR A 70 0.80 -9.16 7.10
CA TYR A 70 1.92 -9.43 6.19
C TYR A 70 1.54 -10.03 4.82
N THR A 71 0.29 -9.86 4.36
CA THR A 71 -0.18 -10.41 3.07
C THR A 71 -0.28 -9.38 1.94
N LEU A 72 -0.24 -8.09 2.25
CA LEU A 72 -0.41 -7.01 1.29
C LEU A 72 0.78 -6.05 1.27
N THR A 73 1.05 -5.50 0.08
CA THR A 73 2.07 -4.47 -0.16
C THR A 73 1.40 -3.20 -0.68
N ILE A 74 1.93 -2.04 -0.32
CA ILE A 74 1.50 -0.74 -0.85
C ILE A 74 2.33 -0.45 -2.11
N GLY A 75 1.71 -0.59 -3.28
CA GLY A 75 2.37 -0.45 -4.59
C GLY A 75 3.12 -1.70 -5.03
N SER A 76 3.71 -1.65 -6.22
CA SER A 76 4.56 -2.70 -6.80
C SER A 76 5.64 -2.10 -7.71
N THR A 77 6.53 -2.94 -8.25
CA THR A 77 7.54 -2.49 -9.24
C THR A 77 6.90 -1.94 -10.51
N GLU A 78 5.76 -2.49 -10.93
CA GLU A 78 5.02 -2.02 -12.11
C GLU A 78 4.16 -0.79 -11.79
N ASN A 79 3.62 -0.72 -10.57
CA ASN A 79 2.73 0.34 -10.11
C ASN A 79 3.20 0.88 -8.75
N PRO A 80 4.32 1.62 -8.72
CA PRO A 80 4.90 2.08 -7.46
C PRO A 80 4.02 3.15 -6.81
N ALA A 81 3.95 3.14 -5.47
CA ALA A 81 3.42 4.26 -4.71
C ALA A 81 4.39 5.45 -4.85
N ALA A 82 3.99 6.47 -5.60
CA ALA A 82 4.87 7.59 -5.94
C ALA A 82 5.36 8.38 -4.71
N GLU A 83 4.48 8.54 -3.71
CA GLU A 83 4.76 9.26 -2.47
C GLU A 83 3.84 8.75 -1.35
N ILE A 84 4.37 8.59 -0.14
CA ILE A 84 3.61 8.28 1.07
C ILE A 84 3.85 9.42 2.06
N VAL A 85 2.81 10.22 2.31
CA VAL A 85 2.86 11.32 3.28
C VAL A 85 2.37 10.81 4.62
N THR A 86 3.25 10.78 5.62
CA THR A 86 2.91 10.33 6.97
C THR A 86 3.65 11.14 8.03
N ALA A 87 3.03 11.28 9.20
CA ALA A 87 3.68 11.85 10.37
C ALA A 87 4.65 10.86 11.03
N ASN A 88 4.32 9.56 11.01
CA ASN A 88 5.08 8.52 11.68
C ASN A 88 5.08 7.22 10.87
N ILE A 89 6.16 6.45 10.99
CA ILE A 89 6.26 5.08 10.47
C ILE A 89 6.57 4.17 11.65
N THR A 90 5.73 3.16 11.86
CA THR A 90 5.96 2.13 12.88
C THR A 90 6.22 0.80 12.19
N ILE A 91 7.33 0.16 12.53
CA ILE A 91 7.67 -1.18 12.09
C ILE A 91 7.52 -2.11 13.29
N PRO A 92 6.39 -2.83 13.43
CA PRO A 92 6.26 -3.84 14.47
C PRO A 92 7.32 -4.93 14.24
N SER A 93 8.07 -5.27 15.29
CA SER A 93 9.20 -6.19 15.20
C SER A 93 9.45 -6.86 16.55
N THR A 94 8.44 -7.51 17.12
CA THR A 94 8.57 -8.32 18.32
C THR A 94 9.21 -9.68 17.99
N SER A 95 9.77 -10.36 19.00
CA SER A 95 10.31 -11.73 18.84
C SER A 95 9.20 -12.77 18.66
N SER A 96 8.00 -12.51 19.16
CA SER A 96 6.81 -13.37 19.00
C SER A 96 6.45 -13.64 17.54
N ASP A 97 6.85 -12.73 16.64
CA ASP A 97 6.47 -12.74 15.24
C ASP A 97 7.59 -13.30 14.35
N LYS A 98 8.64 -13.91 14.96
CA LYS A 98 9.84 -14.37 14.26
C LYS A 98 10.21 -15.80 14.67
N THR A 99 10.85 -16.51 13.76
CA THR A 99 11.54 -17.78 14.02
C THR A 99 13.03 -17.61 13.76
N ASP A 100 13.85 -18.55 14.26
CA ASP A 100 15.26 -18.69 13.89
C ASP A 100 16.11 -17.42 14.11
N ILE A 101 15.87 -16.71 15.22
CA ILE A 101 16.59 -15.48 15.56
C ILE A 101 18.05 -15.82 15.88
N THR A 102 18.97 -15.31 15.06
CA THR A 102 20.42 -15.40 15.27
C THR A 102 21.04 -14.02 15.41
N GLU A 103 22.11 -13.92 16.20
CA GLU A 103 22.91 -12.70 16.27
C GLU A 103 23.78 -12.57 15.02
N ILE A 104 23.98 -11.33 14.57
CA ILE A 104 24.90 -10.99 13.49
C ILE A 104 26.12 -10.33 14.14
N ASP A 105 27.31 -10.65 13.63
CA ASP A 105 28.55 -10.03 14.07
C ASP A 105 28.53 -8.52 13.76
N GLU A 106 28.61 -7.69 14.81
CA GLU A 106 28.64 -6.23 14.68
C GLU A 106 29.84 -5.76 13.85
N GLN A 107 30.98 -6.45 13.96
CA GLN A 107 32.19 -6.11 13.22
C GLN A 107 32.01 -6.36 11.73
N GLU A 108 31.33 -7.44 11.36
CA GLU A 108 31.00 -7.76 9.97
C GLU A 108 30.12 -6.66 9.37
N LEU A 109 29.01 -6.31 10.04
CA LEU A 109 28.11 -5.23 9.61
C LEU A 109 28.82 -3.87 9.54
N ALA A 110 29.66 -3.55 10.53
CA ALA A 110 30.44 -2.32 10.56
C ALA A 110 31.44 -2.24 9.40
N SER A 111 31.92 -3.39 8.90
CA SER A 111 32.89 -3.46 7.80
C SER A 111 32.26 -3.31 6.41
N LEU A 112 30.95 -3.50 6.26
CA LEU A 112 30.26 -3.39 4.97
C LEU A 112 30.49 -2.03 4.31
N GLN A 113 30.99 -2.00 3.07
CA GLN A 113 31.18 -0.73 2.36
C GLN A 113 29.87 -0.27 1.74
N LEU A 114 29.39 0.91 2.17
CA LEU A 114 28.30 1.59 1.47
C LEU A 114 28.85 2.25 0.19
N PRO A 115 28.15 2.14 -0.95
CA PRO A 115 28.58 2.77 -2.19
C PRO A 115 28.55 4.29 -2.07
N LYS A 116 29.21 4.98 -3.01
CA LYS A 116 29.14 6.44 -3.06
C LYS A 116 27.71 6.88 -3.39
N PRO A 117 27.16 7.89 -2.70
CA PRO A 117 25.85 8.42 -3.04
C PRO A 117 25.87 8.99 -4.45
N LYS A 118 24.77 8.80 -5.18
CA LYS A 118 24.60 9.26 -6.56
C LYS A 118 23.46 10.23 -6.66
N LYS A 119 23.59 11.15 -7.61
CA LYS A 119 22.50 12.02 -8.07
C LYS A 119 21.98 11.48 -9.39
N TYR A 120 20.68 11.22 -9.50
CA TYR A 120 20.06 10.65 -10.69
C TYR A 120 18.72 11.32 -10.99
N ARG A 121 18.18 11.08 -12.18
CA ARG A 121 16.90 11.65 -12.62
C ARG A 121 15.83 10.56 -12.65
N ARG A 122 14.74 10.75 -11.90
CA ARG A 122 13.60 9.83 -11.85
C ARG A 122 12.31 10.63 -11.96
N GLY A 123 11.39 10.21 -12.82
CA GLY A 123 10.13 10.95 -13.05
C GLY A 123 10.33 12.43 -13.40
N GLY A 124 11.42 12.76 -14.10
CA GLY A 124 11.78 14.13 -14.46
C GLY A 124 12.43 14.97 -13.35
N ARG A 125 12.46 14.50 -12.10
CA ARG A 125 13.05 15.18 -10.93
C ARG A 125 14.46 14.67 -10.63
N TRP A 126 15.28 15.54 -10.04
CA TRP A 126 16.59 15.14 -9.52
C TRP A 126 16.43 14.56 -8.11
N GLU A 127 17.02 13.40 -7.88
CA GLU A 127 17.05 12.71 -6.61
C GLU A 127 18.49 12.36 -6.21
N ILE A 128 18.71 12.13 -4.92
CA ILE A 128 19.97 11.64 -4.36
C ILE A 128 19.69 10.33 -3.64
N GLY A 129 20.51 9.32 -3.88
CA GLY A 129 20.35 8.01 -3.26
C GLY A 129 21.45 7.05 -3.63
N PHE A 130 21.15 5.77 -3.48
CA PHE A 130 22.05 4.66 -3.83
C PHE A 130 21.41 3.80 -4.92
N LEU A 131 22.24 3.16 -5.72
CA LEU A 131 21.79 2.09 -6.62
C LEU A 131 21.80 0.78 -5.85
N ALA A 132 20.68 0.06 -5.88
CA ALA A 132 20.54 -1.18 -5.11
C ALA A 132 21.50 -2.26 -5.60
N GLU A 133 21.84 -2.28 -6.88
CA GLU A 133 22.74 -3.25 -7.50
C GLU A 133 24.19 -3.11 -7.02
N GLU A 134 24.55 -1.93 -6.49
CA GLU A 134 25.88 -1.63 -5.94
C GLU A 134 25.96 -1.88 -4.44
N MET A 135 24.85 -2.22 -3.80
CA MET A 135 24.81 -2.54 -2.38
C MET A 135 25.24 -3.98 -2.11
N ALA A 136 25.77 -4.19 -0.91
CA ALA A 136 26.04 -5.52 -0.40
C ALA A 136 24.74 -6.37 -0.39
N PRO A 137 24.81 -7.69 -0.67
CA PRO A 137 23.63 -8.55 -0.73
C PRO A 137 22.71 -8.48 0.48
N GLU A 138 23.28 -8.31 1.68
CA GLU A 138 22.60 -8.23 2.97
C GLU A 138 21.73 -6.97 3.11
N LEU A 139 21.97 -5.95 2.27
CA LEU A 139 21.23 -4.68 2.26
C LEU A 139 20.22 -4.58 1.11
N ARG A 140 20.08 -5.64 0.29
CA ARG A 140 19.16 -5.67 -0.84
C ARG A 140 17.88 -6.40 -0.47
N ALA A 141 16.75 -5.83 -0.87
CA ALA A 141 15.46 -6.49 -0.77
C ALA A 141 15.33 -7.55 -1.87
N SER A 142 14.46 -8.55 -1.64
CA SER A 142 14.22 -9.65 -2.59
C SER A 142 13.63 -9.19 -3.92
N ASP A 143 13.00 -8.02 -3.95
CA ASP A 143 12.41 -7.40 -5.15
C ASP A 143 13.42 -6.57 -5.97
N GLY A 144 14.71 -6.60 -5.60
CA GLY A 144 15.77 -5.83 -6.23
C GLY A 144 15.93 -4.40 -5.70
N GLY A 145 15.10 -3.99 -4.73
CA GLY A 145 15.23 -2.73 -4.02
C GLY A 145 16.26 -2.76 -2.89
N LEU A 146 16.22 -1.73 -2.04
CA LEU A 146 16.99 -1.66 -0.80
C LEU A 146 16.15 -2.19 0.36
N ASP A 147 16.72 -3.06 1.18
CA ASP A 147 16.10 -3.40 2.46
C ASP A 147 16.35 -2.26 3.45
N PHE A 148 15.31 -1.47 3.70
CA PHE A 148 15.39 -0.32 4.59
C PHE A 148 15.72 -0.71 6.04
N LYS A 149 15.20 -1.83 6.54
CA LYS A 149 15.48 -2.28 7.92
C LYS A 149 16.95 -2.67 8.05
N ALA A 150 17.46 -3.45 7.10
CA ALA A 150 18.87 -3.86 7.08
C ALA A 150 19.80 -2.64 6.97
N LEU A 151 19.46 -1.67 6.10
CA LEU A 151 20.24 -0.44 5.95
C LEU A 151 20.28 0.38 7.25
N VAL A 152 19.14 0.55 7.93
CA VAL A 152 19.07 1.27 9.22
C VAL A 152 19.91 0.57 10.28
N VAL A 153 19.86 -0.76 10.38
CA VAL A 153 20.68 -1.53 11.32
C VAL A 153 22.18 -1.37 11.01
N CYS A 154 22.58 -1.50 9.75
CA CYS A 154 23.97 -1.29 9.33
C CYS A 154 24.48 0.12 9.68
N LEU A 155 23.67 1.15 9.44
CA LEU A 155 23.99 2.54 9.81
C LEU A 155 24.11 2.70 11.33
N ALA A 156 23.20 2.11 12.12
CA ALA A 156 23.25 2.15 13.58
C ALA A 156 24.54 1.48 14.11
N VAL A 157 24.91 0.31 13.61
CA VAL A 157 26.14 -0.40 14.01
C VAL A 157 27.40 0.40 13.66
N LYS A 158 27.44 1.01 12.47
CA LYS A 158 28.54 1.90 12.08
C LYS A 158 28.65 3.13 12.99
N LEU A 159 27.52 3.74 13.34
CA LEU A 159 27.48 4.87 14.27
C LEU A 159 27.96 4.48 15.67
N MET A 160 27.47 3.36 16.22
CA MET A 160 27.95 2.84 17.50
C MET A 160 29.46 2.56 17.49
N SER A 161 29.98 2.04 16.37
CA SER A 161 31.42 1.79 16.21
C SER A 161 32.22 3.09 16.21
N LEU A 162 31.72 4.13 15.52
CA LEU A 162 32.33 5.46 15.54
C LEU A 162 32.27 6.10 16.93
N GLU A 163 31.14 6.00 17.63
CA GLU A 163 30.99 6.50 18.99
C GLU A 163 31.99 5.85 19.94
N ARG A 164 32.18 4.52 19.87
CA ARG A 164 33.18 3.81 20.68
C ARG A 164 34.61 4.30 20.41
N VAL A 165 34.95 4.60 19.16
CA VAL A 165 36.28 5.07 18.76
C VAL A 165 36.51 6.53 19.18
N VAL A 166 35.51 7.39 18.98
CA VAL A 166 35.62 8.84 19.19
C VAL A 166 35.45 9.22 20.65
N LEU A 167 34.53 8.56 21.37
CA LEU A 167 34.13 8.93 22.72
C LEU A 167 34.56 7.91 23.79
N GLY A 168 35.18 6.79 23.40
CA GLY A 168 35.48 5.68 24.30
C GLY A 168 34.24 4.81 24.59
N ARG A 169 34.43 3.70 25.31
CA ARG A 169 33.32 2.84 25.76
C ARG A 169 32.47 3.61 26.78
N GLY A 170 31.37 4.21 26.35
CA GLY A 170 30.42 4.93 27.22
C GLY A 170 30.23 6.42 26.94
N GLY A 171 30.66 6.91 25.76
CA GLY A 171 30.63 8.34 25.41
C GLY A 171 29.32 9.10 25.67
N VAL A 172 28.17 8.47 25.45
CA VAL A 172 26.86 9.09 25.69
C VAL A 172 26.54 9.16 27.19
N ASP A 173 26.90 8.13 27.96
CA ASP A 173 26.70 8.09 29.42
C ASP A 173 27.65 9.06 30.17
N GLU A 174 28.89 9.22 29.68
CA GLU A 174 29.85 10.19 30.21
C GLU A 174 29.46 11.66 29.90
N LEU A 175 28.88 11.92 28.73
CA LEU A 175 28.38 13.26 28.38
C LEU A 175 27.08 13.60 29.14
N ALA A 176 26.19 12.62 29.32
CA ALA A 176 24.94 12.80 30.06
C ALA A 176 25.16 12.98 31.57
N SER A 177 26.24 12.44 32.13
CA SER A 177 26.61 12.64 33.54
C SER A 177 27.34 13.96 33.78
N LYS A 178 28.16 14.44 32.83
CA LYS A 178 28.82 15.76 32.93
C LYS A 178 27.87 16.95 32.83
N ASN A 179 26.75 16.82 32.12
CA ASN A 179 25.77 17.91 31.95
C ASN A 179 24.69 17.96 33.05
N ARG A 180 24.78 17.11 34.08
CA ARG A 180 23.90 17.16 35.28
C ARG A 180 24.61 17.70 36.52
N GLY A 181 25.84 18.20 36.38
CA GLY A 181 26.63 18.83 37.45
C GLY A 181 26.50 20.35 37.43
#